data_AF-Q8KXM7-F1
#
_entry.id   AF-Q8KXM7-F1
#
_cell.length_a   1.000
_cell.length_b   1.000
_cell.length_c   1.000
_cell.angle_alpha   90.00
_cell.angle_beta   90.00
_cell.angle_gamma   90.00
#
_symmetry.space_group_name_H-M   'P 1'
#
loop_
_entity.id
_entity.type
_entity.pdbx_description
1 polymer ?
#
loop_
_entity_poly.entity_id
_entity_poly.type
_entity_poly.pdbx_seq_one_letter_code
_entity_poly.pdbx_strand_id
1 'polypeptide(L)'
;IRTTNQALKKELSQKTLTKTSLEEIALHSSQISMDVNKSAQLLDILSKTEYPINKDARELLHSAPKEAELDGYEMISHRELWAKIADSINDINEQYLKVYEHAVSSYTQMYQEFSAVLSSLAGWISPGGNDGNSVKLQVKSLKDALTTLKKNYEDKPLYPATNTVSKQEANKWLTELGGTIGTVSAKNGGYVVSINMTPINNMLNSLDKLGTTDEVVL
;
A
#
# COMPACT_ATOMS: atom_id res chain seq x y z
N ILE A 1 10.15 12.93 -10.84
CA ILE A 1 8.74 12.48 -11.08
C ILE A 1 8.61 11.41 -12.17
N ARG A 2 8.67 11.69 -13.49
CA ARG A 2 8.32 10.70 -14.55
C ARG A 2 9.12 9.39 -14.46
N THR A 3 10.45 9.46 -14.39
CA THR A 3 11.32 8.29 -14.28
C THR A 3 11.03 7.47 -13.03
N THR A 4 10.86 8.15 -11.89
CA THR A 4 10.51 7.51 -10.61
C THR A 4 9.16 6.81 -10.68
N ASN A 5 8.16 7.40 -11.35
CA ASN A 5 6.85 6.78 -11.54
C ASN A 5 6.92 5.53 -12.43
N GLN A 6 7.81 5.49 -13.44
CA GLN A 6 8.03 4.28 -14.23
C GLN A 6 8.68 3.16 -13.41
N ALA A 7 9.64 3.50 -12.54
CA ALA A 7 10.25 2.53 -11.63
C ALA A 7 9.21 1.99 -10.63
N LEU A 8 8.38 2.87 -10.06
CA LEU A 8 7.27 2.48 -9.18
C LEU A 8 6.30 1.50 -9.86
N LYS A 9 5.87 1.80 -11.09
CA LYS A 9 5.00 0.90 -11.87
C LYS A 9 5.63 -0.47 -12.12
N LYS A 10 6.95 -0.51 -12.35
CA LYS A 10 7.68 -1.77 -12.54
C LYS A 10 7.63 -2.62 -11.27
N GLU A 11 7.87 -2.02 -10.10
CA GLU A 11 7.78 -2.72 -8.81
C GLU A 11 6.37 -3.24 -8.53
N LEU A 12 5.35 -2.41 -8.76
CA LEU A 12 3.94 -2.80 -8.56
C LEU A 12 3.47 -3.91 -9.52
N SER A 13 4.10 -4.05 -10.68
CA SER A 13 3.76 -5.08 -11.68
C SER A 13 4.32 -6.47 -11.36
N GLN A 14 5.14 -6.59 -10.31
CA GLN A 14 5.72 -7.88 -9.94
C GLN A 14 4.63 -8.86 -9.47
N LYS A 15 4.76 -10.13 -9.88
CA LYS A 15 3.81 -11.19 -9.51
C LYS A 15 3.72 -11.42 -8.00
N THR A 16 4.81 -11.16 -7.28
CA THR A 16 4.91 -11.29 -5.83
C THR A 16 5.68 -10.09 -5.30
N LEU A 17 5.07 -9.33 -4.38
CA LEU A 17 5.75 -8.24 -3.68
C LEU A 17 6.55 -8.80 -2.50
N THR A 18 7.86 -8.57 -2.51
CA THR A 18 8.77 -8.95 -1.43
C THR A 18 8.99 -7.78 -0.48
N LYS A 19 9.66 -8.02 0.66
CA LYS A 19 10.11 -6.93 1.55
C LYS A 19 10.91 -5.87 0.78
N THR A 20 11.84 -6.28 -0.08
CA THR A 20 12.62 -5.37 -0.92
C THR A 20 11.74 -4.59 -1.89
N SER A 21 10.78 -5.26 -2.55
CA SER A 21 9.82 -4.58 -3.44
C SER A 21 9.05 -3.50 -2.69
N LEU A 22 8.61 -3.78 -1.45
CA LEU A 22 7.90 -2.82 -0.61
C LEU A 22 8.79 -1.63 -0.19
N GLU A 23 10.05 -1.88 0.17
CA GLU A 23 11.02 -0.82 0.49
C GLU A 23 11.28 0.08 -0.73
N GLU A 24 11.42 -0.48 -1.92
CA GLU A 24 11.59 0.28 -3.17
C GLU A 24 10.33 1.09 -3.53
N ILE A 25 9.14 0.51 -3.37
CA ILE A 25 7.87 1.22 -3.59
C ILE A 25 7.76 2.42 -2.65
N ALA A 26 8.08 2.25 -1.36
CA ALA A 26 8.06 3.34 -0.39
C ALA A 26 9.05 4.45 -0.77
N LEU A 27 10.28 4.09 -1.15
CA LEU A 27 11.31 5.02 -1.57
C LEU A 27 10.86 5.83 -2.81
N HIS A 28 10.35 5.14 -3.84
CA HIS A 28 9.86 5.79 -5.05
C HIS A 28 8.68 6.74 -4.76
N SER A 29 7.73 6.33 -3.92
CA SER A 29 6.56 7.14 -3.56
C SER A 29 6.96 8.40 -2.78
N SER A 30 7.88 8.27 -1.82
CA SER A 30 8.45 9.39 -1.07
C SER A 30 9.18 10.37 -1.99
N GLN A 31 10.00 9.86 -2.93
CA GLN A 31 10.73 10.71 -3.87
C GLN A 31 9.77 11.48 -4.79
N ILE A 32 8.69 10.85 -5.26
CA ILE A 32 7.70 11.55 -6.08
C ILE A 32 6.99 12.63 -5.25
N SER A 33 6.63 12.35 -4.00
CA SER A 33 6.01 13.33 -3.09
C SER A 33 6.92 14.54 -2.86
N MET A 34 8.23 14.32 -2.67
CA MET A 34 9.21 15.39 -2.54
C MET A 34 9.29 16.26 -3.80
N ASP A 35 9.32 15.64 -4.98
CA ASP A 35 9.37 16.36 -6.25
C ASP A 35 8.07 17.11 -6.54
N VAL A 36 6.92 16.56 -6.15
CA VAL A 36 5.61 17.23 -6.25
C VAL A 36 5.61 18.48 -5.38
N ASN A 37 6.03 18.39 -4.12
CA ASN A 37 6.11 19.54 -3.22
C ASN A 37 7.02 20.64 -3.78
N LYS A 38 8.18 20.27 -4.34
CA LYS A 38 9.07 21.23 -5.02
C LYS A 38 8.40 21.85 -6.24
N SER A 39 7.68 21.06 -7.03
CA SER A 39 6.96 21.54 -8.21
C SER A 39 5.85 22.52 -7.83
N ALA A 40 5.08 22.21 -6.79
CA ALA A 40 4.03 23.09 -6.27
C ALA A 40 4.59 24.45 -5.82
N GLN A 41 5.75 24.47 -5.15
CA GLN A 41 6.43 25.72 -4.77
C GLN A 41 6.86 26.54 -6.00
N LEU A 42 7.40 25.90 -7.03
CA LEU A 42 7.77 26.58 -8.27
C LEU A 42 6.54 27.11 -9.01
N LEU A 43 5.46 26.33 -9.07
CA LEU A 43 4.21 26.73 -9.71
C LEU A 43 3.52 27.89 -8.97
N ASP A 44 3.60 27.94 -7.64
CA ASP A 44 3.15 29.08 -6.85
C ASP A 44 3.94 30.37 -7.18
N ILE A 45 5.26 30.27 -7.37
CA ILE A 45 6.09 31.40 -7.83
C ILE A 45 5.64 31.85 -9.23
N LEU A 46 5.45 30.92 -10.17
CA LEU A 46 4.99 31.24 -11.53
C LEU A 46 3.59 31.85 -11.55
N SER A 47 2.70 31.36 -10.67
CA SER A 47 1.36 31.91 -10.45
C SER A 47 1.43 33.35 -9.94
N LYS A 48 2.18 33.61 -8.87
CA LYS A 48 2.33 34.94 -8.26
C LYS A 48 3.01 35.97 -9.15
N THR A 49 3.90 35.51 -10.02
CA THR A 49 4.60 36.36 -11.01
C THR A 49 3.83 36.51 -12.32
N GLU A 50 2.66 35.88 -12.44
CA GLU A 50 1.84 35.83 -13.65
C GLU A 50 2.63 35.43 -14.90
N TYR A 51 3.55 34.48 -14.74
CA TYR A 51 4.44 34.10 -15.83
C TYR A 51 3.64 33.61 -17.05
N PRO A 52 3.85 34.15 -18.25
CA PRO A 52 2.98 33.88 -19.38
C PRO A 52 3.11 32.44 -19.88
N ILE A 53 1.96 31.80 -20.12
CA ILE A 53 1.84 30.53 -20.86
C ILE A 53 1.23 30.87 -22.21
N ASN A 54 2.01 30.72 -23.28
CA ASN A 54 1.56 31.02 -24.64
C ASN A 54 0.47 30.03 -25.11
N LYS A 55 -0.21 30.40 -26.20
CA LYS A 55 -1.36 29.64 -26.72
C LYS A 55 -1.00 28.20 -27.05
N ASP A 56 0.10 27.97 -27.76
CA ASP A 56 0.54 26.63 -28.17
C ASP A 56 0.81 25.74 -26.95
N ALA A 57 1.41 26.30 -25.90
CA ALA A 57 1.65 25.59 -24.64
C ALA A 57 0.35 25.28 -23.88
N ARG A 58 -0.66 26.18 -23.94
CA ARG A 58 -1.98 25.91 -23.35
C ARG A 58 -2.70 24.77 -24.08
N GLU A 59 -2.59 24.71 -25.40
CA GLU A 59 -3.23 23.64 -26.20
C GLU A 59 -2.69 22.24 -25.85
N LEU A 60 -1.44 22.14 -25.39
CA LEU A 60 -0.88 20.87 -24.92
C LEU A 60 -1.58 20.32 -23.67
N LEU A 61 -2.25 21.17 -22.87
CA LEU A 61 -2.97 20.74 -21.66
C LEU A 61 -4.18 19.86 -21.97
N HIS A 62 -4.71 19.88 -23.21
CA HIS A 62 -5.76 18.94 -23.63
C HIS A 62 -5.31 17.48 -23.63
N SER A 63 -3.99 17.24 -23.65
CA SER A 63 -3.44 15.89 -23.53
C SER A 63 -3.30 15.42 -22.07
N ALA A 64 -3.60 16.28 -21.09
CA ALA A 64 -3.61 15.91 -19.69
C ALA A 64 -4.71 14.86 -19.42
N PRO A 65 -4.48 13.95 -18.46
CA PRO A 65 -5.51 13.00 -18.05
C PRO A 65 -6.75 13.76 -17.51
N LYS A 66 -7.94 13.22 -17.74
CA LYS A 66 -9.20 13.87 -17.33
C LYS A 66 -9.27 14.07 -15.83
N GLU A 67 -8.66 13.16 -15.08
CA GLU A 67 -8.52 13.19 -13.63
C GLU A 67 -7.75 14.41 -13.11
N ALA A 68 -6.95 15.06 -13.95
CA ALA A 68 -6.25 16.31 -13.58
C ALA A 68 -7.16 17.55 -13.72
N GLU A 69 -8.32 17.44 -14.36
CA GLU A 69 -9.27 18.56 -14.55
C GLU A 69 -8.64 19.83 -15.16
N LEU A 70 -7.65 19.65 -16.04
CA LEU A 70 -6.99 20.73 -16.77
C LEU A 70 -7.61 20.89 -18.16
N ASP A 71 -8.25 22.03 -18.42
CA ASP A 71 -8.72 22.44 -19.75
C ASP A 71 -7.96 23.68 -20.23
N GLY A 72 -7.38 23.60 -21.42
CA GLY A 72 -6.63 24.68 -22.06
C GLY A 72 -7.53 25.73 -22.74
N TYR A 73 -8.82 25.43 -22.95
CA TYR A 73 -9.79 26.34 -23.55
C TYR A 73 -10.50 27.25 -22.55
N GLU A 74 -10.43 26.94 -21.25
CA GLU A 74 -10.95 27.86 -20.24
C GLU A 74 -10.20 29.20 -20.34
N MET A 75 -10.96 30.30 -20.51
CA MET A 75 -10.42 31.65 -20.46
C MET A 75 -10.08 32.03 -19.02
N ILE A 76 -9.00 31.45 -18.51
CA ILE A 76 -8.43 31.75 -17.19
C ILE A 76 -7.09 32.49 -17.32
N SER A 77 -6.78 33.29 -16.30
CA SER A 77 -5.52 34.04 -16.22
C SER A 77 -4.31 33.10 -16.14
N HIS A 78 -3.11 33.61 -16.46
CA HIS A 78 -1.88 32.83 -16.26
C HIS A 78 -1.69 32.42 -14.80
N ARG A 79 -2.04 33.32 -13.88
CA ARG A 79 -2.04 33.05 -12.45
C ARG A 79 -2.92 31.87 -12.08
N GLU A 80 -4.19 31.89 -12.49
CA GLU A 80 -5.15 30.82 -12.23
C GLU A 80 -4.73 29.51 -12.89
N LEU A 81 -4.18 29.57 -14.11
CA LEU A 81 -3.73 28.37 -14.81
C LEU A 81 -2.55 27.71 -14.07
N TRP A 82 -1.56 28.47 -13.61
CA TRP A 82 -0.47 27.92 -12.80
C TRP A 82 -0.94 27.35 -11.46
N ALA A 83 -1.91 28.02 -10.82
CA ALA A 83 -2.52 27.53 -9.59
C ALA A 83 -3.26 26.20 -9.82
N LYS A 84 -4.09 26.11 -10.87
CA LYS A 84 -4.76 24.86 -11.26
C LYS A 84 -3.77 23.74 -11.51
N ILE A 85 -2.67 24.00 -12.24
CA ILE A 85 -1.64 22.97 -12.47
C ILE A 85 -1.01 22.51 -11.15
N ALA A 86 -0.78 23.41 -10.20
CA ALA A 86 -0.25 23.06 -8.88
C ALA A 86 -1.24 22.19 -8.10
N ASP A 87 -2.51 22.57 -8.08
CA ASP A 87 -3.58 21.84 -7.41
C ASP A 87 -3.74 20.43 -8.01
N SER A 88 -3.81 20.31 -9.34
CA SER A 88 -3.91 19.00 -10.01
C SER A 88 -2.73 18.08 -9.69
N ILE A 89 -1.51 18.60 -9.63
CA ILE A 89 -0.31 17.81 -9.29
C ILE A 89 -0.36 17.39 -7.81
N ASN A 90 -0.80 18.28 -6.93
CA ASN A 90 -0.92 17.98 -5.50
C ASN A 90 -2.03 16.96 -5.23
N ASP A 91 -3.17 17.08 -5.90
CA ASP A 91 -4.28 16.13 -5.80
C ASP A 91 -3.86 14.74 -6.25
N ILE A 92 -3.11 14.61 -7.35
CA ILE A 92 -2.53 13.33 -7.77
C ILE A 92 -1.60 12.76 -6.68
N ASN A 93 -0.83 13.60 -5.99
CA ASN A 93 0.06 13.16 -4.93
C ASN A 93 -0.69 12.68 -3.68
N GLU A 94 -1.64 13.48 -3.20
CA GLU A 94 -2.44 13.19 -2.01
C GLU A 94 -3.35 11.98 -2.24
N GLN A 95 -4.01 11.91 -3.39
CA GLN A 95 -5.00 10.87 -3.66
C GLN A 95 -4.39 9.57 -4.18
N TYR A 96 -3.18 9.59 -4.74
CA TYR A 96 -2.56 8.38 -5.31
C TYR A 96 -1.30 7.94 -4.57
N LEU A 97 -0.30 8.80 -4.41
CA LEU A 97 1.02 8.40 -3.90
C LEU A 97 1.02 8.14 -2.40
N LYS A 98 0.33 8.97 -1.62
CA LYS A 98 0.16 8.72 -0.18
C LYS A 98 -0.65 7.47 0.12
N VAL A 99 -1.57 7.10 -0.78
CA VAL A 99 -2.28 5.82 -0.67
C VAL A 99 -1.32 4.65 -0.80
N TYR A 100 -0.42 4.68 -1.79
CA TYR A 100 0.62 3.65 -1.91
C TYR A 100 1.56 3.64 -0.70
N GLU A 101 2.03 4.80 -0.27
CA GLU A 101 2.91 4.91 0.90
C GLU A 101 2.28 4.26 2.15
N HIS A 102 1.01 4.57 2.42
CA HIS A 102 0.28 3.98 3.53
C HIS A 102 0.09 2.47 3.37
N ALA A 103 -0.41 2.01 2.22
CA ALA A 103 -0.65 0.59 1.96
C ALA A 103 0.65 -0.23 2.12
N VAL A 104 1.75 0.27 1.57
CA VAL A 104 3.06 -0.36 1.62
C VAL A 104 3.61 -0.37 3.03
N SER A 105 3.49 0.73 3.77
CA SER A 105 3.90 0.81 5.18
C SER A 105 3.13 -0.21 6.04
N SER A 106 1.80 -0.23 5.93
CA SER A 106 0.92 -1.16 6.66
C SER A 106 1.27 -2.62 6.37
N TYR A 107 1.47 -2.98 5.09
CA TYR A 107 1.83 -4.36 4.71
C TYR A 107 3.26 -4.74 5.11
N THR A 108 4.20 -3.79 5.05
CA THR A 108 5.60 -4.01 5.46
C THR A 108 5.70 -4.28 6.95
N GLN A 109 4.99 -3.52 7.78
CA GLN A 109 4.95 -3.74 9.23
C GLN A 109 4.41 -5.13 9.56
N MET A 110 3.31 -5.55 8.92
CA MET A 110 2.78 -6.90 9.06
C MET A 110 3.81 -7.96 8.68
N TYR A 111 4.51 -7.80 7.54
CA TYR A 111 5.50 -8.76 7.09
C TYR A 111 6.72 -8.84 8.02
N GLN A 112 7.13 -7.71 8.63
CA GLN A 112 8.20 -7.68 9.63
C GLN A 112 7.81 -8.46 10.89
N GLU A 113 6.60 -8.26 11.41
CA GLU A 113 6.11 -9.05 12.56
C GLU A 113 5.96 -10.53 12.21
N PHE A 114 5.46 -10.85 11.01
CA PHE A 114 5.41 -12.22 10.52
C PHE A 114 6.81 -12.87 10.45
N SER A 115 7.80 -12.13 9.94
CA SER A 115 9.19 -12.62 9.87
C SER A 115 9.80 -12.86 11.25
N ALA A 116 9.44 -12.05 12.25
CA ALA A 116 9.83 -12.26 13.65
C ALA A 116 9.21 -13.54 14.24
N VAL A 117 7.95 -13.85 13.89
CA VAL A 117 7.31 -15.15 14.23
C VAL A 117 8.10 -16.30 13.61
N LEU A 118 8.46 -16.22 12.32
CA LEU A 118 9.26 -17.25 11.67
C LEU A 118 10.65 -17.43 12.29
N SER A 119 11.28 -16.33 12.70
CA SER A 119 12.59 -16.37 13.38
C SER A 119 12.52 -17.08 14.73
N SER A 120 11.36 -17.02 15.40
CA SER A 120 11.11 -17.69 16.67
C SER A 120 10.74 -19.17 16.51
N LEU A 121 10.46 -19.62 15.27
CA LEU A 121 10.00 -20.98 14.98
C LEU A 121 10.97 -22.06 15.45
N ALA A 122 12.27 -21.84 15.33
CA ALA A 122 13.27 -22.78 15.81
C ALA A 122 13.18 -23.04 17.32
N GLY A 123 12.79 -22.02 18.12
CA GLY A 123 12.58 -22.17 19.56
C GLY A 123 11.30 -22.93 19.93
N TRP A 124 10.40 -23.13 18.97
CA TRP A 124 9.17 -23.90 19.13
C TRP A 124 9.29 -25.33 18.62
N ILE A 125 10.45 -25.72 18.08
CA ILE A 125 10.73 -27.06 17.59
C ILE A 125 11.82 -27.67 18.46
N SER A 126 11.54 -28.83 19.07
CA SER A 126 12.53 -29.60 19.82
C SER A 126 12.53 -31.06 19.36
N PRO A 127 13.53 -31.88 19.72
CA PRO A 127 13.46 -33.32 19.50
C PRO A 127 12.21 -33.92 20.15
N GLY A 128 11.48 -34.76 19.41
CA GLY A 128 10.21 -35.37 19.85
C GLY A 128 10.36 -36.76 20.47
N GLY A 129 11.52 -37.39 20.32
CA GLY A 129 11.81 -38.74 20.81
C GLY A 129 13.30 -39.07 20.74
N ASN A 130 13.66 -40.30 21.14
CA ASN A 130 15.05 -40.78 21.17
C ASN A 130 15.51 -41.40 19.84
N ASP A 131 14.65 -41.47 18.84
CA ASP A 131 14.92 -42.12 17.55
C ASP A 131 15.55 -41.19 16.51
N GLY A 132 15.61 -39.89 16.80
CA GLY A 132 16.09 -38.87 15.87
C GLY A 132 15.18 -38.59 14.68
N ASN A 133 13.99 -39.22 14.62
CA ASN A 133 13.07 -39.12 13.48
C ASN A 133 11.83 -38.27 13.79
N SER A 134 11.61 -37.91 15.05
CA SER A 134 10.45 -37.10 15.47
C SER A 134 10.84 -35.73 15.98
N VAL A 135 9.96 -34.76 15.73
CA VAL A 135 10.05 -33.40 16.28
C VAL A 135 8.84 -33.09 17.14
N LYS A 136 9.05 -32.42 18.26
CA LYS A 136 8.01 -31.85 19.08
C LYS A 136 7.83 -30.38 18.69
N LEU A 137 6.61 -30.04 18.28
CA LEU A 137 6.20 -28.69 17.94
C LEU A 137 5.36 -28.09 19.06
N GLN A 138 5.71 -26.88 19.50
CA GLN A 138 4.94 -26.05 20.44
C GLN A 138 3.77 -25.38 19.71
N VAL A 139 2.73 -26.17 19.39
CA VAL A 139 1.59 -25.74 18.58
C VAL A 139 0.88 -24.53 19.19
N LYS A 140 0.68 -24.52 20.52
CA LYS A 140 0.05 -23.39 21.22
C LYS A 140 0.81 -22.09 21.01
N SER A 141 2.12 -22.09 21.27
CA SER A 141 2.97 -20.90 21.19
C SER A 141 2.99 -20.31 19.77
N LEU A 142 3.12 -21.16 18.75
CA LEU A 142 3.07 -20.72 17.36
C LEU A 142 1.69 -20.18 16.97
N LYS A 143 0.62 -20.86 17.40
CA LYS A 143 -0.76 -20.43 17.13
C LYS A 143 -1.10 -19.10 17.80
N ASP A 144 -0.67 -18.89 19.04
CA ASP A 144 -0.86 -17.64 19.79
C ASP A 144 -0.11 -16.48 19.12
N ALA A 145 1.12 -16.72 18.65
CA ALA A 145 1.90 -15.74 17.92
C ALA A 145 1.22 -15.33 16.59
N LEU A 146 0.76 -16.30 15.79
CA LEU A 146 0.04 -16.02 14.54
C LEU A 146 -1.33 -15.37 14.77
N THR A 147 -2.03 -15.73 15.85
CA THR A 147 -3.31 -15.12 16.23
C THR A 147 -3.12 -13.67 16.64
N THR A 148 -2.06 -13.37 17.40
CA THR A 148 -1.67 -12.01 17.78
C THR A 148 -1.33 -11.17 16.55
N LEU A 149 -0.53 -11.72 15.62
CA LEU A 149 -0.24 -11.08 14.34
C LEU A 149 -1.53 -10.77 13.58
N LYS A 150 -2.43 -11.74 13.42
CA LYS A 150 -3.71 -11.51 12.74
C LYS A 150 -4.49 -10.37 13.39
N LYS A 151 -4.66 -10.39 14.71
CA LYS A 151 -5.41 -9.38 15.46
C LYS A 151 -4.83 -7.97 15.29
N ASN A 152 -3.50 -7.84 15.23
CA ASN A 152 -2.83 -6.55 15.06
C ASN A 152 -3.09 -5.90 13.70
N TYR A 153 -3.49 -6.68 12.68
CA TYR A 153 -3.55 -6.22 11.29
C TYR A 153 -4.89 -6.47 10.58
N GLU A 154 -5.80 -7.30 11.12
CA GLU A 154 -7.09 -7.60 10.47
C GLU A 154 -7.98 -6.37 10.29
N ASP A 155 -7.85 -5.41 11.21
CA ASP A 155 -8.58 -4.13 11.18
C ASP A 155 -7.78 -2.97 10.58
N LYS A 156 -6.48 -3.17 10.25
CA LYS A 156 -5.65 -2.13 9.65
C LYS A 156 -5.90 -2.08 8.14
N PRO A 157 -6.47 -0.97 7.62
CA PRO A 157 -6.71 -0.84 6.19
C PRO A 157 -5.39 -0.64 5.44
N LEU A 158 -5.34 -1.15 4.22
CA LEU A 158 -4.43 -0.68 3.18
C LEU A 158 -4.95 0.61 2.53
N TYR A 159 -6.28 0.76 2.44
CA TYR A 159 -6.92 1.98 1.92
C TYR A 159 -8.38 2.10 2.38
N PRO A 160 -8.89 3.32 2.64
CA PRO A 160 -8.11 4.53 2.89
C PRO A 160 -7.36 4.42 4.22
N ALA A 161 -6.33 5.26 4.40
CA ALA A 161 -5.57 5.31 5.66
C ALA A 161 -6.46 5.66 6.86
N THR A 162 -7.47 6.51 6.62
CA THR A 162 -8.47 6.93 7.59
C THR A 162 -9.84 6.97 6.93
N ASN A 163 -10.91 6.80 7.70
CA ASN A 163 -12.30 6.81 7.24
C ASN A 163 -12.67 5.60 6.36
N THR A 164 -13.68 5.78 5.51
CA THR A 164 -14.31 4.76 4.68
C THR A 164 -14.65 5.36 3.32
N VAL A 165 -14.64 4.54 2.27
CA VAL A 165 -14.99 4.94 0.90
C VAL A 165 -16.20 4.20 0.37
N SER A 166 -16.64 4.54 -0.84
CA SER A 166 -17.64 3.77 -1.56
C SER A 166 -17.14 2.36 -1.92
N LYS A 167 -18.05 1.41 -2.11
CA LYS A 167 -17.69 0.05 -2.54
C LYS A 167 -16.94 0.05 -3.88
N GLN A 168 -17.36 0.91 -4.81
CA GLN A 168 -16.75 1.02 -6.13
C GLN A 168 -15.30 1.49 -6.03
N GLU A 169 -15.05 2.49 -5.20
CA GLU A 169 -13.71 3.05 -4.98
C GLU A 169 -12.79 2.06 -4.23
N ALA A 170 -13.31 1.35 -3.23
CA ALA A 170 -12.55 0.28 -2.57
C ALA A 170 -12.15 -0.83 -3.54
N ASN A 171 -13.04 -1.24 -4.46
CA ASN A 171 -12.70 -2.25 -5.47
C ASN A 171 -11.68 -1.74 -6.49
N LYS A 172 -11.78 -0.47 -6.92
CA LYS A 172 -10.77 0.17 -7.78
C LYS A 172 -9.39 0.09 -7.11
N TRP A 173 -9.29 0.51 -5.85
CA TRP A 173 -8.04 0.48 -5.11
C TRP A 173 -7.54 -0.94 -4.84
N LEU A 174 -8.41 -1.90 -4.59
CA LEU A 174 -8.01 -3.30 -4.49
C LEU A 174 -7.34 -3.78 -5.79
N THR A 175 -7.89 -3.43 -6.96
CA THR A 175 -7.28 -3.75 -8.26
C THR A 175 -5.94 -3.06 -8.45
N GLU A 176 -5.85 -1.76 -8.16
CA GLU A 176 -4.61 -0.95 -8.28
C GLU A 176 -3.49 -1.42 -7.34
N LEU A 177 -3.86 -1.99 -6.19
CA LEU A 177 -2.93 -2.57 -5.21
C LEU A 177 -2.51 -4.02 -5.54
N GLY A 178 -2.97 -4.59 -6.66
CA GLY A 178 -2.57 -5.93 -7.11
C GLY A 178 -3.50 -7.07 -6.69
N GLY A 179 -4.69 -6.75 -6.16
CA GLY A 179 -5.83 -7.65 -5.95
C GLY A 179 -5.69 -8.74 -4.87
N THR A 180 -4.48 -9.27 -4.67
CA THR A 180 -4.22 -10.41 -3.77
C THR A 180 -3.78 -9.97 -2.38
N ILE A 181 -3.17 -8.79 -2.26
CA ILE A 181 -2.64 -8.28 -0.99
C ILE A 181 -3.75 -7.76 -0.06
N GLY A 182 -4.94 -7.49 -0.61
CA GLY A 182 -6.05 -6.89 0.12
C GLY A 182 -7.37 -7.64 -0.06
N THR A 183 -8.36 -7.22 0.71
CA THR A 183 -9.76 -7.66 0.61
C THR A 183 -10.68 -6.47 0.90
N VAL A 184 -11.75 -6.32 0.13
CA VAL A 184 -12.77 -5.29 0.41
C VAL A 184 -13.65 -5.76 1.56
N SER A 185 -13.72 -4.96 2.62
CA SER A 185 -14.54 -5.22 3.81
C SER A 185 -15.41 -4.00 4.15
N ALA A 186 -16.58 -4.25 4.74
CA ALA A 186 -17.46 -3.19 5.20
C ALA A 186 -17.00 -2.69 6.58
N LYS A 187 -16.95 -1.38 6.78
CA LYS A 187 -16.54 -0.74 8.04
C LYS A 187 -17.33 0.55 8.24
N ASN A 188 -17.92 0.76 9.41
CA ASN A 188 -18.61 2.00 9.82
C ASN A 188 -19.54 2.64 8.76
N GLY A 189 -20.34 1.84 8.04
CA GLY A 189 -21.27 2.34 7.02
C GLY A 189 -20.67 2.62 5.64
N GLY A 190 -19.37 2.38 5.46
CA GLY A 190 -18.70 2.39 4.16
C GLY A 190 -17.82 1.15 3.94
N TYR A 191 -16.83 1.27 3.06
CA TYR A 191 -15.92 0.19 2.71
C TYR A 191 -14.46 0.60 2.89
N VAL A 192 -13.62 -0.39 3.18
CA VAL A 192 -12.15 -0.28 3.21
C VAL A 192 -11.55 -1.47 2.47
N VAL A 193 -10.30 -1.32 2.04
CA VAL A 193 -9.44 -2.41 1.58
C VAL A 193 -8.55 -2.80 2.75
N SER A 194 -8.80 -3.94 3.38
CA SER A 194 -7.98 -4.49 4.48
C SER A 194 -6.91 -5.44 3.96
N ILE A 195 -5.87 -5.68 4.74
CA ILE A 195 -4.86 -6.71 4.43
C ILE A 195 -5.54 -8.08 4.28
N ASN A 196 -5.16 -8.83 3.24
CA ASN A 196 -5.66 -10.18 3.03
C ASN A 196 -5.04 -11.17 4.03
N MET A 197 -5.81 -11.57 5.04
CA MET A 197 -5.37 -12.52 6.08
C MET A 197 -5.48 -14.00 5.68
N THR A 198 -5.87 -14.32 4.45
CA THR A 198 -5.98 -15.71 3.98
C THR A 198 -4.71 -16.54 4.22
N PRO A 199 -3.48 -16.04 3.97
CA PRO A 199 -2.27 -16.80 4.25
C PRO A 199 -2.11 -17.16 5.73
N ILE A 200 -2.34 -16.21 6.64
CA ILE A 200 -2.24 -16.44 8.10
C ILE A 200 -3.35 -17.39 8.57
N ASN A 201 -4.57 -17.24 8.07
CA ASN A 201 -5.68 -18.15 8.35
C ASN A 201 -5.35 -19.58 7.91
N ASN A 202 -4.70 -19.77 6.76
CA ASN A 202 -4.29 -21.10 6.30
C ASN A 202 -3.25 -21.74 7.23
N MET A 203 -2.31 -20.95 7.76
CA MET A 203 -1.34 -21.44 8.74
C MET A 203 -2.03 -21.85 10.05
N LEU A 204 -2.92 -21.00 10.58
CA LEU A 204 -3.72 -21.31 11.78
C LEU A 204 -4.56 -22.59 11.59
N ASN A 205 -5.26 -22.70 10.46
CA ASN A 205 -6.04 -23.89 10.11
C ASN A 205 -5.17 -25.15 9.98
N SER A 206 -3.92 -25.00 9.56
CA SER A 206 -2.99 -26.13 9.46
C SER A 206 -2.53 -26.60 10.83
N LEU A 207 -2.31 -25.68 11.77
CA LEU A 207 -2.00 -25.99 13.16
C LEU A 207 -3.19 -26.64 13.87
N ASP A 208 -4.42 -26.20 13.60
CA ASP A 208 -5.63 -26.80 14.16
C ASP A 208 -5.80 -28.28 13.78
N LYS A 209 -5.32 -28.66 12.58
CA LYS A 209 -5.36 -30.05 12.12
C LYS A 209 -4.33 -30.95 12.79
N LEU A 210 -3.34 -30.39 13.49
CA LEU A 210 -2.35 -31.16 14.24
C LEU A 210 -2.88 -31.65 15.60
N GLY A 211 -4.03 -31.13 16.06
CA GLY A 211 -4.67 -31.51 17.31
C GLY A 211 -4.84 -30.36 18.29
N THR A 212 -5.52 -30.62 19.42
CA THR A 212 -5.85 -29.62 20.45
C THR A 212 -4.85 -29.57 21.60
N THR A 213 -3.75 -30.32 21.51
CA THR A 213 -2.71 -30.36 22.56
C THR A 213 -1.75 -29.18 22.42
N ASP A 214 -1.23 -28.69 23.56
CA ASP A 214 -0.31 -27.56 23.58
C ASP A 214 0.99 -27.86 22.80
N GLU A 215 1.37 -29.13 22.76
CA GLU A 215 2.49 -29.69 22.02
C GLU A 215 2.03 -30.90 21.19
N VAL A 216 2.65 -31.11 20.03
CA VAL A 216 2.43 -32.30 19.18
C VAL A 216 3.78 -32.87 18.77
N VAL A 217 3.92 -34.20 18.85
CA VAL A 217 5.06 -34.92 18.27
C VAL A 217 4.68 -35.34 16.85
N LEU A 218 5.50 -34.92 15.89
CA LEU A 218 5.37 -35.20 14.46
C LEU A 218 6.48 -36.15 14.00
#